data_AF-A0A1B7T9E6-F1
#
_entry.id   AF-A0A1B7T9E6-F1
#
_cell.length_a   1.000
_cell.length_b   1.000
_cell.length_c   1.000
_cell.angle_alpha   90.00
_cell.angle_beta   90.00
_cell.angle_gamma   90.00
#
_symmetry.space_group_name_H-M   'P 1'
#
loop_
_entity.id
_entity.type
_entity.pdbx_description
1 polymer ?
#
loop_
_entity_poly.entity_id
_entity_poly.type
_entity_poly.pdbx_seq_one_letter_code
_entity_poly.pdbx_strand_id
1 'polypeptide(L)'
;YDEPENFLELEITSARTYYQDNSFTTIDASNNNGIKKIDAHLSSNKQPIFTDYEIICRTNIPLFKKKISKVRRRYSDFVYFKKCLLKELALNIANTANSSSSNSGKINIPSVPSKMVLNNRFNQELIFIRLKELEHWLQVVVGHPLLRSNSKVLKRFIQEESFVG
;
A
#
# COMPACT_ATOMS: atom_id res chain seq x y z
N TYR A 1 -0.28 -17.32 25.17
CA TYR A 1 -0.97 -16.36 24.30
C TYR A 1 -1.04 -17.01 22.94
N ASP A 2 -2.21 -17.51 22.57
CA ASP A 2 -2.42 -18.10 21.25
C ASP A 2 -2.45 -16.97 20.20
N GLU A 3 -1.88 -17.24 19.03
CA GLU A 3 -1.96 -16.30 17.90
C GLU A 3 -3.43 -16.08 17.51
N PRO A 4 -3.85 -14.85 17.20
CA PRO A 4 -5.23 -14.58 16.79
C PRO A 4 -5.58 -15.37 15.53
N GLU A 5 -6.79 -15.94 15.47
CA GLU A 5 -7.22 -16.69 14.30
C GLU A 5 -7.45 -15.76 13.10
N ASN A 6 -6.97 -16.14 11.92
CA ASN A 6 -7.22 -15.44 10.64
C ASN A 6 -6.86 -13.93 10.64
N PHE A 7 -5.74 -13.55 11.25
CA PHE A 7 -5.25 -12.17 11.25
C PHE A 7 -4.63 -11.77 9.90
N LEU A 8 -4.75 -10.49 9.57
CA LEU A 8 -4.06 -9.83 8.46
C LEU A 8 -3.59 -8.45 8.94
N GLU A 9 -2.31 -8.36 9.24
CA GLU A 9 -1.66 -7.13 9.70
C GLU A 9 -0.85 -6.51 8.57
N LEU A 10 -1.04 -5.21 8.37
CA LEU A 10 -0.28 -4.42 7.40
C LEU A 10 0.31 -3.19 8.06
N GLU A 11 1.56 -2.92 7.71
CA GLU A 11 2.33 -1.78 8.16
C GLU A 11 3.07 -1.18 6.95
N ILE A 12 3.15 0.16 6.89
CA ILE A 12 4.08 0.82 5.98
C ILE A 12 5.27 1.33 6.79
N THR A 13 6.40 0.64 6.67
CA THR A 13 7.55 0.81 7.57
C THR A 13 8.50 1.92 7.15
N SER A 14 8.64 2.17 5.84
CA SER A 14 9.58 3.14 5.32
C SER A 14 9.18 3.72 3.97
N ALA A 15 9.56 4.97 3.72
CA ALA A 15 9.56 5.57 2.39
C ALA A 15 10.99 5.67 1.86
N ARG A 16 11.22 5.38 0.58
CA ARG A 16 12.51 5.62 -0.09
C ARG A 16 12.37 6.56 -1.25
N THR A 17 13.18 7.60 -1.27
CA THR A 17 13.29 8.52 -2.42
C THR A 17 14.55 8.18 -3.21
N TYR A 18 14.38 7.84 -4.48
CA TYR A 18 15.44 7.40 -5.38
C TYR A 18 15.96 8.55 -6.24
N TYR A 19 17.25 8.55 -6.52
CA TYR A 19 17.96 9.53 -7.33
C TYR A 19 18.52 8.89 -8.61
N GLN A 20 19.03 9.72 -9.53
CA GLN A 20 19.54 9.28 -10.84
C GLN A 20 20.74 8.33 -10.79
N ASP A 21 21.53 8.38 -9.72
CA ASP A 21 22.70 7.53 -9.50
C ASP A 21 22.36 6.20 -8.78
N ASN A 22 21.08 5.82 -8.77
CA ASN A 22 20.54 4.69 -8.01
C ASN A 22 20.71 4.79 -6.48
N SER A 23 21.20 5.91 -5.95
CA SER A 23 21.16 6.16 -4.51
C SER A 23 19.72 6.41 -4.05
N PHE A 24 19.48 6.25 -2.75
CA PHE A 24 18.20 6.58 -2.14
C PHE A 24 18.36 7.17 -0.74
N THR A 25 17.38 7.95 -0.31
CA THR A 25 17.21 8.35 1.09
C THR A 25 16.01 7.61 1.67
N THR A 26 16.09 7.25 2.96
CA THR A 26 15.01 6.53 3.66
C THR A 26 14.39 7.41 4.74
N ILE A 27 13.07 7.32 4.89
CA ILE A 27 12.30 7.86 6.02
C ILE A 27 11.61 6.68 6.70
N ASP A 28 11.99 6.40 7.95
CA ASP A 28 11.41 5.30 8.73
C ASP A 28 10.19 5.76 9.54
N ALA A 29 9.16 4.92 9.57
CA ALA A 29 7.89 5.21 10.23
C ALA A 29 7.94 5.13 11.76
N SER A 30 8.88 4.37 12.32
CA SER A 30 9.05 4.11 13.75
C SER A 30 9.90 5.15 14.48
N ASN A 31 10.59 6.01 13.74
CA ASN A 31 11.54 6.95 14.30
C ASN A 31 10.87 8.32 14.55
N ASN A 32 10.29 8.49 15.74
CA ASN A 32 9.67 9.76 16.17
C ASN A 32 10.67 10.93 16.28
N ASN A 33 11.98 10.66 16.30
CA ASN A 33 13.04 11.67 16.50
C ASN A 33 13.64 12.25 15.22
N GLY A 34 12.86 12.29 14.13
CA GLY A 34 13.26 12.97 12.91
C GLY A 34 14.02 12.08 11.93
N ILE A 35 14.01 12.55 10.69
CA ILE A 35 14.59 11.92 9.50
C ILE A 35 16.01 11.46 9.81
N LYS A 36 16.19 10.16 10.04
CA LYS A 36 17.53 9.57 9.98
C LYS A 36 17.93 9.59 8.51
N LYS A 37 18.78 10.55 8.15
CA LYS A 37 19.55 10.57 6.91
C LYS A 37 20.55 9.40 6.92
N ILE A 38 20.06 8.17 6.92
CA ILE A 38 20.87 7.01 6.59
C ILE A 38 21.18 7.19 5.10
N ASP A 39 22.47 7.33 4.79
CA ASP A 39 23.03 7.48 3.43
C ASP A 39 23.09 8.90 2.84
N ALA A 40 22.89 9.97 3.64
CA ALA A 40 23.17 11.34 3.17
C ALA A 40 24.66 11.69 3.17
N HIS A 41 25.50 10.87 2.54
CA HIS A 41 26.78 11.37 2.05
C HIS A 41 26.50 12.16 0.76
N LEU A 42 26.59 13.49 0.87
CA LEU A 42 26.60 14.48 -0.23
C LEU A 42 25.37 14.49 -1.17
N SER A 43 24.54 15.52 -1.05
CA SER A 43 23.58 15.85 -2.11
C SER A 43 23.13 17.31 -2.01
N SER A 44 24.01 18.25 -2.32
CA SER A 44 23.58 19.61 -2.66
C SER A 44 23.05 19.74 -4.10
N ASN A 45 23.15 18.70 -4.94
CA ASN A 45 22.76 18.75 -6.36
C ASN A 45 22.08 17.49 -6.95
N LYS A 46 21.60 16.52 -6.16
CA LYS A 46 20.96 15.31 -6.74
C LYS A 46 19.46 15.51 -6.98
N GLN A 47 19.01 15.27 -8.22
CA GLN A 47 17.60 15.35 -8.58
C GLN A 47 16.86 14.05 -8.22
N PRO A 48 15.83 14.10 -7.36
CA PRO A 48 15.02 12.93 -7.03
C PRO A 48 14.09 12.53 -8.19
N ILE A 49 13.91 11.23 -8.41
CA ILE A 49 13.12 10.67 -9.51
C ILE A 49 11.73 10.23 -9.03
N PHE A 50 11.68 9.39 -8.00
CA PHE A 50 10.44 8.84 -7.45
C PHE A 50 10.60 8.45 -5.99
N THR A 51 9.45 8.30 -5.31
CA THR A 51 9.37 7.79 -3.94
C THR A 51 8.46 6.56 -3.93
N ASP A 52 8.88 5.52 -3.22
CA ASP A 52 8.08 4.34 -2.93
C ASP A 52 7.98 4.08 -1.41
N TYR A 53 7.11 3.14 -1.06
CA TYR A 53 6.74 2.81 0.31
C TYR A 53 6.88 1.31 0.52
N GLU A 54 7.56 0.90 1.59
CA GLU A 54 7.64 -0.50 2.01
C GLU A 54 6.37 -0.91 2.72
N ILE A 55 5.71 -1.93 2.20
CA ILE A 55 4.55 -2.57 2.82
C ILE A 55 5.02 -3.90 3.39
N ILE A 56 4.82 -4.09 4.69
CA ILE A 56 4.98 -5.39 5.35
C ILE A 56 3.62 -5.96 5.67
N CYS A 57 3.38 -7.18 5.19
CA CYS A 57 2.19 -7.97 5.48
C CYS A 57 2.56 -9.15 6.37
N ARG A 58 1.76 -9.39 7.42
CA ARG A 58 1.81 -10.58 8.26
C ARG A 58 0.41 -11.18 8.35
N THR A 59 0.28 -12.48 8.11
CA THR A 59 -1.02 -13.14 8.12
C THR A 59 -0.88 -14.65 8.36
N ASN A 60 -1.87 -15.24 9.02
CA ASN A 60 -2.05 -16.69 9.11
C ASN A 60 -3.23 -17.20 8.28
N ILE A 61 -3.85 -16.34 7.46
CA ILE A 61 -5.00 -16.70 6.63
C ILE A 61 -4.54 -17.66 5.51
N PRO A 62 -5.09 -18.88 5.40
CA PRO A 62 -4.65 -19.90 4.43
C PRO A 62 -4.76 -19.49 2.96
N LEU A 63 -5.59 -18.48 2.67
CA LEU A 63 -5.83 -17.93 1.34
C LEU A 63 -4.66 -17.08 0.81
N PHE A 64 -3.65 -16.78 1.63
CA PHE A 64 -2.44 -16.06 1.25
C PHE A 64 -1.29 -17.03 1.05
N LYS A 65 -0.47 -16.80 0.01
CA LYS A 65 0.65 -17.71 -0.34
C LYS A 65 1.80 -17.61 0.65
N LYS A 66 2.03 -16.42 1.20
CA LYS A 66 3.12 -16.12 2.14
C LYS A 66 2.52 -15.69 3.48
N LYS A 67 3.07 -16.21 4.59
CA LYS A 67 2.74 -15.73 5.95
C LYS A 67 3.27 -14.31 6.19
N ILE A 68 4.44 -14.01 5.62
CA ILE A 68 5.07 -12.70 5.67
C ILE A 68 5.45 -12.29 4.25
N SER A 69 5.09 -11.07 3.84
CA SER A 69 5.58 -10.47 2.60
C SER A 69 6.07 -9.05 2.84
N LYS A 70 7.11 -8.67 2.08
CA LYS A 70 7.63 -7.31 2.03
C LYS A 70 7.66 -6.89 0.57
N VAL A 71 6.98 -5.80 0.25
CA VAL A 71 6.90 -5.27 -1.13
C VAL A 71 7.08 -3.76 -1.11
N ARG A 72 7.54 -3.18 -2.21
CA ARG A 72 7.60 -1.72 -2.36
C ARG A 72 6.61 -1.23 -3.40
N ARG A 73 5.90 -0.14 -3.11
CA ARG A 73 4.87 0.44 -3.98
C ARG A 73 5.02 1.93 -4.07
N ARG A 74 4.92 2.48 -5.28
CA ARG A 74 4.81 3.93 -5.49
C ARG A 74 3.38 4.38 -5.25
N TYR A 75 3.18 5.66 -4.97
CA TYR A 75 1.84 6.24 -4.86
C TYR A 75 0.95 5.95 -6.08
N SER A 76 1.51 5.96 -7.30
CA SER A 76 0.80 5.59 -8.53
C SER A 76 0.21 4.17 -8.47
N ASP A 77 0.90 3.26 -7.79
CA ASP A 77 0.51 1.86 -7.68
C ASP A 77 -0.71 1.73 -6.75
N PHE A 78 -0.82 2.55 -5.69
CA PHE A 78 -2.01 2.63 -4.84
C PHE A 78 -3.23 3.15 -5.62
N VAL A 79 -3.02 4.18 -6.45
CA VAL A 79 -4.09 4.72 -7.32
C VAL A 79 -4.55 3.66 -8.33
N TYR A 80 -3.61 2.95 -8.94
CA TYR A 80 -3.93 1.87 -9.86
C TYR A 80 -4.59 0.68 -9.16
N PHE A 81 -4.12 0.32 -7.97
CA PHE A 81 -4.68 -0.71 -7.11
C PHE A 81 -6.15 -0.43 -6.80
N LYS A 82 -6.50 0.78 -6.37
CA LYS A 82 -7.90 1.17 -6.13
C LYS A 82 -8.77 0.96 -7.38
N LYS A 83 -8.29 1.35 -8.57
CA LYS A 83 -9.04 1.16 -9.82
C LYS A 83 -9.26 -0.33 -10.13
N CYS A 84 -8.22 -1.15 -10.00
CA CYS A 84 -8.31 -2.59 -10.22
C CYS A 84 -9.26 -3.26 -9.23
N LEU A 85 -9.22 -2.83 -7.97
CA LEU A 85 -10.07 -3.36 -6.90
C LEU A 85 -11.55 -3.04 -7.15
N LEU A 86 -11.86 -1.79 -7.52
CA LEU A 86 -13.23 -1.40 -7.91
C LEU A 86 -13.74 -2.20 -9.13
N LYS A 87 -12.87 -2.45 -10.11
CA LYS A 87 -13.21 -3.26 -11.29
C LYS A 87 -13.49 -4.72 -10.92
N GLU A 88 -12.66 -5.34 -10.07
CA GLU A 88 -12.87 -6.70 -9.57
C GLU A 88 -14.21 -6.81 -8.82
N LEU A 89 -14.52 -5.84 -7.97
CA LEU A 89 -15.80 -5.79 -7.24
C LEU A 89 -17.01 -5.67 -8.17
N ALA A 90 -16.95 -4.77 -9.15
CA ALA A 90 -18.05 -4.60 -10.10
C ALA A 90 -18.32 -5.88 -10.91
N LEU A 91 -17.25 -6.58 -11.35
CA LEU A 91 -17.37 -7.85 -12.06
C LEU A 91 -17.95 -8.95 -11.17
N ASN A 92 -17.53 -9.03 -9.90
CA ASN A 92 -18.08 -10.00 -8.96
C ASN A 92 -19.59 -9.79 -8.75
N ILE A 93 -20.03 -8.53 -8.59
CA ILE A 93 -21.45 -8.19 -8.46
C ILE A 93 -22.23 -8.57 -9.73
N ALA A 94 -21.72 -8.24 -10.92
CA ALA A 94 -22.37 -8.56 -12.18
C ALA A 94 -22.54 -10.07 -12.39
N ASN A 95 -21.56 -10.87 -11.99
CA ASN A 95 -21.62 -12.33 -12.08
C ASN A 95 -22.62 -12.93 -11.07
N THR A 96 -22.77 -12.32 -9.89
CA THR A 96 -23.73 -12.78 -8.87
C THR A 96 -25.16 -12.28 -9.09
N ALA A 97 -25.38 -11.21 -9.87
CA ALA A 97 -26.71 -10.68 -10.15
C ALA A 97 -27.62 -11.66 -10.91
N ASN A 98 -27.03 -12.67 -11.57
CA ASN A 98 -27.76 -13.78 -12.20
C ASN A 98 -28.13 -14.91 -11.21
N SER A 99 -27.81 -14.77 -9.92
CA SER A 99 -28.16 -15.70 -8.84
C SER A 99 -28.97 -14.94 -7.77
N SER A 100 -30.19 -15.41 -7.52
CA SER A 100 -31.31 -14.75 -6.82
C SER A 100 -31.14 -14.47 -5.30
N SER A 101 -29.94 -14.19 -4.82
CA SER A 101 -29.69 -13.79 -3.41
C SER A 101 -29.03 -12.40 -3.35
N SER A 102 -29.87 -11.36 -3.43
CA SER A 102 -29.48 -9.96 -3.36
C SER A 102 -29.26 -9.52 -1.91
N ASN A 103 -28.03 -9.67 -1.40
CA ASN A 103 -27.59 -8.92 -0.22
C ASN A 103 -26.09 -8.62 -0.20
N SER A 104 -25.48 -8.37 -1.36
CA SER A 104 -24.10 -7.86 -1.41
C SER A 104 -24.13 -6.34 -1.23
N GLY A 105 -24.04 -5.87 0.02
CA GLY A 105 -23.87 -4.46 0.34
C GLY A 105 -22.75 -3.84 -0.50
N LYS A 106 -23.00 -2.66 -1.08
CA LYS A 106 -22.01 -1.96 -1.92
C LYS A 106 -20.75 -1.69 -1.09
N ILE A 107 -19.65 -2.37 -1.43
CA ILE A 107 -18.35 -2.15 -0.78
C ILE A 107 -17.87 -0.75 -1.16
N ASN A 108 -17.85 0.16 -0.19
CA ASN A 108 -17.34 1.51 -0.38
C ASN A 108 -15.84 1.55 -0.07
N ILE A 109 -15.00 1.77 -1.09
CA ILE A 109 -13.55 1.89 -0.93
C ILE A 109 -13.19 3.37 -0.76
N PRO A 110 -12.55 3.77 0.37
CA PRO A 110 -12.18 5.16 0.62
C PRO A 110 -11.27 5.72 -0.48
N SER A 111 -11.27 7.04 -0.66
CA SER A 111 -10.34 7.71 -1.58
C SER A 111 -8.90 7.49 -1.16
N VAL A 112 -8.04 7.17 -2.13
CA VAL A 112 -6.59 7.18 -1.90
C VAL A 112 -6.23 8.62 -1.48
N PRO A 113 -5.34 8.81 -0.49
CA PRO A 113 -4.89 10.13 -0.07
C PRO A 113 -4.47 11.00 -1.26
N SER A 114 -4.70 12.31 -1.17
CA SER A 114 -4.56 13.21 -2.32
C SER A 114 -3.17 13.18 -2.97
N LYS A 115 -3.16 13.35 -4.30
CA LYS A 115 -1.93 13.49 -5.07
C LYS A 115 -1.24 14.79 -4.67
N MET A 116 0.06 14.74 -4.41
CA MET A 116 0.82 15.93 -4.06
C MET A 116 1.00 16.80 -5.30
N VAL A 117 0.96 18.11 -5.10
CA VAL A 117 1.37 19.09 -6.10
C VAL A 117 2.84 18.85 -6.44
N LEU A 118 3.16 18.84 -7.74
CA LEU A 118 4.44 18.38 -8.29
C LEU A 118 5.67 19.02 -7.63
N ASN A 119 5.59 20.30 -7.25
CA ASN A 119 6.72 21.05 -6.71
C ASN A 119 7.17 20.56 -5.32
N ASN A 120 6.27 19.92 -4.55
CA ASN A 120 6.54 19.54 -3.17
C ASN A 120 6.64 18.02 -2.98
N ARG A 121 6.54 17.20 -4.05
CA ARG A 121 6.45 15.72 -3.97
C ARG A 121 7.63 15.01 -3.27
N PHE A 122 8.75 15.70 -3.10
CA PHE A 122 9.96 15.18 -2.46
C PHE A 122 10.31 15.86 -1.12
N ASN A 123 9.42 16.72 -0.61
CA ASN A 123 9.54 17.25 0.73
C ASN A 123 9.39 16.10 1.75
N GLN A 124 10.33 16.00 2.69
CA GLN A 124 10.41 14.87 3.61
C GLN A 124 9.22 14.79 4.58
N GLU A 125 8.75 15.93 5.09
CA GLU A 125 7.57 15.99 5.98
C GLU A 125 6.32 15.50 5.25
N LEU A 126 6.13 15.95 4.00
CA LEU A 126 4.98 15.53 3.21
C LEU A 126 5.07 14.07 2.75
N ILE A 127 6.27 13.53 2.53
CA ILE A 127 6.48 12.09 2.30
C ILE A 127 6.07 11.30 3.54
N PHE A 128 6.45 11.75 4.74
CA PHE A 128 6.09 11.10 6.00
C PHE A 128 4.58 11.14 6.25
N ILE A 129 3.93 12.30 6.05
CA ILE A 129 2.47 12.43 6.14
C ILE A 129 1.80 11.45 5.18
N ARG A 130 2.23 11.42 3.91
CA ARG A 130 1.69 10.48 2.94
C ARG A 130 1.91 9.03 3.35
N LEU A 131 3.07 8.68 3.90
CA LEU A 131 3.34 7.33 4.39
C LEU A 131 2.26 6.91 5.39
N LYS A 132 1.93 7.78 6.36
CA LYS A 132 0.92 7.50 7.38
C LYS A 132 -0.50 7.48 6.82
N GLU A 133 -0.83 8.36 5.88
CA GLU A 133 -2.13 8.33 5.21
C GLU A 133 -2.32 7.06 4.35
N LEU A 134 -1.28 6.62 3.66
CA LEU A 134 -1.31 5.38 2.86
C LEU A 134 -1.41 4.14 3.74
N GLU A 135 -0.72 4.12 4.88
CA GLU A 135 -0.79 3.06 5.88
C GLU A 135 -2.24 2.92 6.39
N HIS A 136 -2.81 4.01 6.88
CA HIS A 136 -4.19 4.03 7.37
C HIS A 136 -5.19 3.62 6.28
N TRP A 137 -5.05 4.18 5.08
CA TRP A 137 -5.91 3.83 3.95
C TRP A 137 -5.86 2.34 3.63
N LEU A 138 -4.67 1.76 3.57
CA LEU A 138 -4.48 0.35 3.24
C LEU A 138 -5.05 -0.56 4.35
N GLN A 139 -4.85 -0.21 5.62
CA GLN A 139 -5.44 -0.91 6.77
C GLN A 139 -6.96 -0.94 6.70
N VAL A 140 -7.62 0.17 6.36
CA VAL A 140 -9.08 0.22 6.15
C VAL A 140 -9.51 -0.70 5.01
N VAL A 141 -8.78 -0.69 3.87
CA VAL A 141 -9.10 -1.53 2.72
C VAL A 141 -8.98 -3.02 3.06
N VAL A 142 -7.92 -3.45 3.75
CA VAL A 142 -7.74 -4.86 4.13
C VAL A 142 -8.58 -5.29 5.33
N GLY A 143 -9.08 -4.32 6.09
CA GLY A 143 -10.06 -4.50 7.15
C GLY A 143 -11.37 -5.11 6.62
N HIS A 144 -11.68 -4.92 5.34
CA HIS A 144 -12.92 -5.37 4.74
C HIS A 144 -12.96 -6.91 4.54
N PRO A 145 -13.89 -7.65 5.19
CA PRO A 145 -13.91 -9.12 5.16
C PRO A 145 -13.96 -9.72 3.73
N LEU A 146 -14.82 -9.18 2.87
CA LEU A 146 -14.97 -9.70 1.49
C LEU A 146 -13.71 -9.50 0.63
N LEU A 147 -12.93 -8.44 0.90
CA LEU A 147 -11.70 -8.19 0.16
C LEU A 147 -10.59 -9.14 0.62
N ARG A 148 -10.47 -9.33 1.94
CA ARG A 148 -9.50 -10.23 2.57
C ARG A 148 -9.61 -11.66 2.04
N SER A 149 -10.84 -12.17 1.92
CA SER A 149 -11.06 -13.56 1.49
C SER A 149 -10.91 -13.74 -0.03
N ASN A 150 -11.53 -12.85 -0.82
CA ASN A 150 -11.81 -13.14 -2.23
C ASN A 150 -11.06 -12.28 -3.25
N SER A 151 -10.41 -11.18 -2.83
CA SER A 151 -9.75 -10.30 -3.79
C SER A 151 -8.40 -10.86 -4.24
N LYS A 152 -8.28 -11.19 -5.53
CA LYS A 152 -6.99 -11.55 -6.15
C LYS A 152 -6.13 -10.30 -6.31
N VAL A 153 -6.76 -9.18 -6.63
CA VAL A 153 -6.09 -7.87 -6.77
C VAL A 153 -5.39 -7.47 -5.47
N LEU A 154 -6.05 -7.64 -4.30
CA LEU A 154 -5.45 -7.35 -2.99
C LEU A 154 -4.24 -8.24 -2.71
N LYS A 155 -4.38 -9.56 -2.89
CA LYS A 155 -3.29 -10.52 -2.64
C LYS A 155 -2.07 -10.21 -3.51
N ARG A 156 -2.30 -9.91 -4.79
CA ARG A 156 -1.26 -9.50 -5.73
C ARG A 156 -0.59 -8.19 -5.28
N PHE A 157 -1.37 -7.18 -4.88
CA PHE A 157 -0.83 -5.89 -4.42
C PHE A 157 0.10 -6.03 -3.21
N ILE A 158 -0.20 -6.90 -2.24
CA ILE A 158 0.57 -7.01 -0.99
C ILE A 158 1.64 -8.12 -0.96
N GLN A 159 1.63 -9.09 -1.90
CA GLN A 159 2.55 -10.24 -1.87
C GLN A 159 3.48 -10.40 -3.08
N GLU A 160 3.09 -9.90 -4.25
CA GLU A 160 3.90 -10.03 -5.47
C GLU A 160 4.99 -8.95 -5.53
N GLU A 161 6.12 -9.23 -6.16
CA GLU A 161 7.22 -8.26 -6.23
C GLU A 161 6.83 -7.04 -7.07
N SER A 162 6.25 -7.28 -8.25
CA SER A 162 5.81 -6.24 -9.18
C SER A 162 4.29 -6.08 -9.17
N PHE A 163 3.83 -4.84 -9.08
CA PHE A 163 2.43 -4.46 -9.27
C PHE A 163 2.33 -3.42 -10.38
N VAL A 164 2.44 -3.89 -11.61
CA VAL A 164 2.28 -3.07 -12.81
C VAL A 164 0.89 -3.26 -13.42
N GLY A 165 0.39 -2.16 -13.98
CA GLY A 165 -0.74 -2.13 -14.90
C GLY A 165 -0.28 -2.14 -16.33
#